data_AF-A0A6A5WE39-F1
#
_entry.id   AF-A0A6A5WE39-F1
#
_cell.length_a   1.000
_cell.length_b   1.000
_cell.length_c   1.000
_cell.angle_alpha   90.00
_cell.angle_beta   90.00
_cell.angle_gamma   90.00
#
_symmetry.space_group_name_H-M   'P 1'
#
loop_
_entity.id
_entity.type
_entity.pdbx_description
1 polymer ?
#
loop_
_entity_poly.entity_id
_entity_poly.type
_entity_poly.pdbx_seq_one_letter_code
_entity_poly.pdbx_strand_id
1 'polypeptide(L)'
;MVMEGPQAQEGPGEGEAETDRGRVQPPTRKDWQDVMRSNARFKMHEIIERLGLRANWSSNKRGRTNFDSPLVKELVTDMSSVIASLPKENAELIAYLSADGPGGESALENEVEELVQKHGAAIWGRLGERGHLVTAGEGEGEVDVGYYPRDLYYEEAEDRKLIRILLHWWLGMKACNAIVARVRMARERKKREETKKARAEGESPQDIAPAMPGDRVAGPEHSATPDLDPGPSKPSTSPAAQTVQQAFAGLGDLAANFMVDDAGPYRTVANGMGRGLDADTLRAFRAYLYPGENDMLPDEDTLLRRLEMAWRNGVRPGVRSSRENPALFAAIDGAFLTWLELRRHLAELLRVEKRWSEAEVSPHDVDGRITQYRGLTRVTRELVSSWEGIAGGSAAADELLVQAFVLLAGDSSVPTMSWAPVKAAHMVRQLAETLQQDHDEEEQEAARLMYVM
;
A
#
# COMPACT_ATOMS: atom_id res chain seq x y z
N MET A 1 16.35 -75.37 -21.15
CA MET A 1 15.20 -74.46 -21.27
C MET A 1 15.14 -73.68 -19.96
N VAL A 2 15.90 -72.60 -19.90
CA VAL A 2 16.09 -71.76 -18.70
C VAL A 2 15.14 -70.58 -18.87
N MET A 3 14.17 -70.47 -17.98
CA MET A 3 13.19 -69.37 -17.98
C MET A 3 13.78 -68.22 -17.17
N GLU A 4 14.22 -67.17 -17.85
CA GLU A 4 14.56 -65.89 -17.24
C GLU A 4 13.29 -65.23 -16.69
N GLY A 5 13.33 -64.85 -15.41
CA GLY A 5 12.27 -64.09 -14.75
C GLY A 5 12.33 -62.60 -15.11
N PRO A 6 11.19 -61.88 -15.06
CA PRO A 6 11.13 -60.49 -15.48
C PRO A 6 11.81 -59.57 -14.46
N GLN A 7 12.73 -58.74 -14.96
CA GLN A 7 13.32 -57.62 -14.24
C GLN A 7 12.24 -56.55 -13.98
N ALA A 8 12.04 -56.21 -12.71
CA ALA A 8 11.26 -55.05 -12.32
C ALA A 8 12.08 -53.77 -12.62
N GLN A 9 11.55 -52.91 -13.48
CA GLN A 9 12.02 -51.55 -13.67
C GLN A 9 11.58 -50.71 -12.47
N GLU A 10 12.54 -50.26 -11.67
CA GLU A 10 12.35 -49.16 -10.72
C GLU A 10 12.14 -47.87 -11.51
N GLY A 11 10.95 -47.28 -11.38
CA GLY A 11 10.63 -45.97 -11.96
C GLY A 11 11.39 -44.86 -11.23
N PRO A 12 11.78 -43.78 -11.91
CA PRO A 12 12.46 -42.65 -11.30
C PRO A 12 11.50 -41.96 -10.32
N GLY A 13 11.93 -41.83 -9.07
CA GLY A 13 11.14 -41.23 -7.99
C GLY A 13 10.76 -39.78 -8.29
N GLU A 14 9.47 -39.50 -8.26
CA GLU A 14 8.87 -38.15 -8.33
C GLU A 14 9.03 -37.37 -7.02
N GLY A 15 10.08 -37.63 -6.23
CA GLY A 15 10.26 -37.11 -4.86
C GLY A 15 11.23 -35.93 -4.71
N GLU A 16 11.95 -35.51 -5.77
CA GLU A 16 13.04 -34.52 -5.64
C GLU A 16 12.69 -33.09 -6.06
N ALA A 17 11.48 -32.82 -6.57
CA ALA A 17 11.13 -31.48 -7.09
C ALA A 17 10.65 -30.49 -6.01
N GLU A 18 10.34 -30.94 -4.79
CA GLU A 18 9.73 -30.08 -3.76
C GLU A 18 10.75 -29.46 -2.79
N THR A 19 11.98 -30.00 -2.73
CA THR A 19 13.07 -29.53 -1.85
C THR A 19 13.87 -28.33 -2.38
N ASP A 20 13.75 -27.97 -3.66
CA ASP A 20 14.55 -26.89 -4.27
C ASP A 20 13.92 -25.49 -4.14
N ARG A 21 12.67 -25.38 -3.66
CA ARG A 21 12.00 -24.07 -3.49
C ARG A 21 12.61 -23.19 -2.39
N GLY A 22 13.37 -23.77 -1.45
CA GLY A 22 13.96 -23.05 -0.32
C GLY A 22 15.28 -22.35 -0.62
N ARG A 23 16.07 -22.81 -1.60
CA ARG A 23 17.45 -22.35 -1.80
C ARG A 23 17.51 -21.10 -2.69
N VAL A 24 17.98 -20.00 -2.13
CA VAL A 24 18.22 -18.76 -2.90
C VAL A 24 19.52 -18.92 -3.69
N GLN A 25 19.42 -18.84 -5.01
CA GLN A 25 20.56 -18.88 -5.92
C GLN A 25 20.93 -17.46 -6.39
N PRO A 26 22.19 -17.22 -6.81
CA PRO A 26 22.56 -15.99 -7.49
C PRO A 26 21.64 -15.72 -8.70
N PRO A 27 21.27 -14.46 -8.94
CA PRO A 27 20.38 -14.12 -10.05
C PRO A 27 21.06 -14.37 -11.40
N THR A 28 20.29 -14.91 -12.35
CA THR A 28 20.74 -15.14 -13.73
C THR A 28 20.21 -14.06 -14.68
N ARG A 29 20.72 -14.04 -15.92
CA ARG A 29 20.18 -13.16 -16.97
C ARG A 29 18.69 -13.33 -17.20
N LYS A 30 18.20 -14.57 -17.13
CA LYS A 30 16.79 -14.88 -17.31
C LYS A 30 15.96 -14.27 -16.18
N ASP A 31 16.45 -14.35 -14.94
CA ASP A 31 15.78 -13.75 -13.80
C ASP A 31 15.60 -12.23 -13.96
N TRP A 32 16.62 -11.53 -14.43
CA TRP A 32 16.51 -10.09 -14.66
C TRP A 32 15.55 -9.73 -15.80
N GLN A 33 15.48 -10.56 -16.84
CA GLN A 33 14.46 -10.43 -17.88
C GLN A 33 13.06 -10.64 -17.32
N ASP A 34 12.88 -11.63 -16.45
CA ASP A 34 11.60 -11.93 -15.81
C ASP A 34 11.18 -10.82 -14.84
N VAL A 35 12.11 -10.24 -14.08
CA VAL A 35 11.89 -9.04 -13.25
C VAL A 35 11.39 -7.88 -14.10
N MET A 36 12.04 -7.58 -15.23
CA MET A 36 11.61 -6.52 -16.16
C MET A 36 10.22 -6.76 -16.79
N ARG A 37 9.78 -8.02 -16.83
CA ARG A 37 8.44 -8.42 -17.30
C ARG A 37 7.41 -8.53 -16.18
N SER A 38 7.76 -8.10 -14.96
CA SER A 38 6.92 -8.23 -13.76
C SER A 38 6.58 -9.68 -13.37
N ASN A 39 7.44 -10.63 -13.78
CA ASN A 39 7.34 -12.07 -13.49
C ASN A 39 8.51 -12.54 -12.60
N ALA A 40 9.00 -11.67 -11.73
CA ALA A 40 10.11 -11.98 -10.82
C ALA A 40 9.83 -13.23 -9.98
N ARG A 41 10.84 -14.09 -9.82
CA ARG A 41 10.79 -15.27 -8.94
C ARG A 41 10.54 -14.89 -7.47
N PHE A 42 11.15 -13.80 -7.03
CA PHE A 42 11.03 -13.29 -5.68
C PHE A 42 10.33 -11.93 -5.68
N LYS A 43 9.55 -11.67 -4.63
CA LYS A 43 9.03 -10.33 -4.36
C LYS A 43 10.03 -9.54 -3.51
N MET A 44 9.92 -8.21 -3.59
CA MET A 44 10.77 -7.29 -2.81
C MET A 44 10.69 -7.56 -1.30
N HIS A 45 9.48 -7.76 -0.76
CA HIS A 45 9.28 -8.05 0.67
C HIS A 45 9.88 -9.40 1.06
N GLU A 46 9.76 -10.43 0.22
CA GLU A 46 10.37 -11.74 0.47
C GLU A 46 11.90 -11.64 0.60
N ILE A 47 12.55 -10.80 -0.21
CA ILE A 47 14.02 -10.60 -0.11
C ILE A 47 14.38 -9.88 1.20
N ILE A 48 13.61 -8.85 1.57
CA ILE A 48 13.84 -8.08 2.81
C ILE A 48 13.61 -8.98 4.04
N GLU A 49 12.56 -9.79 4.03
CA GLU A 49 12.26 -10.76 5.08
C GLU A 49 13.31 -11.88 5.13
N ARG A 50 13.81 -12.37 3.98
CA ARG A 50 14.95 -13.32 3.91
C ARG A 50 16.27 -12.75 4.43
N LEU A 51 16.44 -11.43 4.40
CA LEU A 51 17.56 -10.73 5.05
C LEU A 51 17.36 -10.57 6.56
N GLY A 52 16.19 -10.92 7.07
CA GLY A 52 15.79 -10.76 8.47
C GLY A 52 15.50 -9.32 8.83
N LEU A 53 15.34 -8.40 7.88
CA LEU A 53 15.19 -6.97 8.19
C LEU A 53 13.74 -6.67 8.60
N ARG A 54 13.56 -6.09 9.78
CA ARG A 54 12.26 -5.59 10.24
C ARG A 54 11.87 -4.33 9.47
N ALA A 55 10.83 -4.43 8.66
CA ALA A 55 10.30 -3.33 7.86
C ALA A 55 8.88 -2.97 8.30
N ASN A 56 8.63 -1.67 8.44
CA ASN A 56 7.30 -1.13 8.66
C ASN A 56 6.56 -1.05 7.33
N TRP A 57 5.84 -2.12 7.04
CA TRP A 57 4.93 -2.18 5.91
C TRP A 57 3.69 -1.33 6.22
N SER A 58 3.32 -0.42 5.31
CA SER A 58 1.94 0.11 5.33
C SER A 58 0.95 -1.05 5.25
N SER A 59 -0.23 -0.95 5.88
CA SER A 59 -1.19 -2.05 6.15
C SER A 59 -1.49 -3.04 5.01
N ASN A 60 -1.18 -2.70 3.75
CA ASN A 60 -1.33 -3.57 2.59
C ASN A 60 -0.06 -4.33 2.14
N LYS A 61 1.06 -4.34 2.89
CA LYS A 61 2.40 -4.81 2.42
C LYS A 61 2.79 -4.24 1.03
N ARG A 62 2.11 -3.16 0.63
CA ARG A 62 2.11 -2.54 -0.69
C ARG A 62 2.24 -1.05 -0.47
N GLY A 63 3.48 -0.60 -0.43
CA GLY A 63 3.83 0.77 -0.12
C GLY A 63 5.33 0.92 0.05
N ARG A 64 5.75 2.13 0.42
CA ARG A 64 7.13 2.45 0.73
C ARG A 64 7.63 1.51 1.84
N THR A 65 8.67 0.73 1.56
CA THR A 65 9.40 0.02 2.60
C THR A 65 10.05 1.07 3.50
N ASN A 66 9.56 1.19 4.73
CA ASN A 66 10.17 2.03 5.75
C ASN A 66 10.89 1.13 6.75
N PHE A 67 12.05 1.57 7.20
CA PHE A 67 12.80 0.94 8.28
C PHE A 67 12.84 1.93 9.43
N ASP A 68 12.79 1.48 10.67
CA ASP A 68 12.98 2.38 11.82
C ASP A 68 14.46 2.61 12.11
N SER A 69 15.24 1.54 11.97
CA SER A 69 16.67 1.54 12.28
C SER A 69 17.47 2.48 11.38
N PRO A 70 18.30 3.36 11.97
CA PRO A 70 19.18 4.24 11.21
C PRO A 70 20.22 3.46 10.40
N LEU A 71 20.68 2.31 10.89
CA LEU A 71 21.66 1.46 10.19
C LEU A 71 21.10 0.96 8.87
N VAL A 72 19.85 0.45 8.89
CA VAL A 72 19.19 -0.04 7.66
C VAL A 72 18.84 1.11 6.71
N LYS A 73 18.49 2.29 7.24
CA LYS A 73 18.30 3.50 6.41
C LYS A 73 19.59 3.92 5.71
N GLU A 74 20.74 3.82 6.38
CA GLU A 74 22.04 4.12 5.77
C GLU A 74 22.36 3.12 4.65
N LEU A 75 22.15 1.81 4.87
CA LEU A 75 22.28 0.79 3.83
C LEU A 75 21.42 1.14 2.59
N VAL A 76 20.14 1.46 2.78
CA VAL A 76 19.23 1.82 1.67
C VAL A 76 19.70 3.09 0.95
N THR A 77 20.32 4.04 1.66
CA THR A 77 20.87 5.27 1.08
C THR A 77 22.09 4.96 0.20
N ASP A 78 23.01 4.13 0.67
CA ASP A 78 24.18 3.72 -0.12
C ASP A 78 23.78 2.87 -1.32
N MET A 79 22.82 1.95 -1.14
CA MET A 79 22.22 1.21 -2.25
C MET A 79 21.63 2.15 -3.31
N SER A 80 20.98 3.23 -2.90
CA SER A 80 20.43 4.23 -3.83
C SER A 80 21.53 4.94 -4.62
N SER A 81 22.69 5.20 -4.00
CA SER A 81 23.87 5.74 -4.66
C SER A 81 24.43 4.78 -5.70
N VAL A 82 24.51 3.48 -5.38
CA VAL A 82 24.89 2.43 -6.34
C VAL A 82 23.90 2.39 -7.50
N ILE A 83 22.59 2.35 -7.24
CA ILE A 83 21.57 2.32 -8.30
C ILE A 83 21.65 3.55 -9.21
N ALA A 84 22.04 4.71 -8.68
CA ALA A 84 22.20 5.94 -9.46
C ALA A 84 23.38 5.89 -10.46
N SER A 85 24.41 5.07 -10.20
CA SER A 85 25.55 4.87 -11.10
C SER A 85 25.30 3.80 -12.17
N LEU A 86 24.28 2.94 -11.99
CA LEU A 86 23.97 1.85 -12.92
C LEU A 86 23.45 2.35 -14.29
N PRO A 87 23.57 1.51 -15.34
CA PRO A 87 23.02 1.81 -16.66
C PRO A 87 21.51 2.10 -16.61
N LYS A 88 21.09 3.11 -17.38
CA LYS A 88 19.71 3.62 -17.39
C LYS A 88 18.85 3.01 -18.49
N GLU A 89 19.48 2.31 -19.43
CA GLU A 89 18.83 1.59 -20.53
C GLU A 89 18.59 0.12 -20.16
N ASN A 90 17.43 -0.41 -20.57
CA ASN A 90 16.99 -1.76 -20.14
C ASN A 90 17.98 -2.85 -20.55
N ALA A 91 18.37 -2.88 -21.84
CA ALA A 91 19.27 -3.90 -22.36
C ALA A 91 20.66 -3.84 -21.72
N GLU A 92 21.17 -2.63 -21.48
CA GLU A 92 22.47 -2.39 -20.85
C GLU A 92 22.45 -2.77 -19.38
N LEU A 93 21.36 -2.45 -18.66
CA LEU A 93 21.22 -2.83 -17.25
C LEU A 93 21.17 -4.35 -17.11
N ILE A 94 20.35 -5.05 -17.91
CA ILE A 94 20.33 -6.53 -17.87
C ILE A 94 21.71 -7.08 -18.19
N ALA A 95 22.40 -6.54 -19.20
CA ALA A 95 23.75 -6.97 -19.53
C ALA A 95 24.72 -6.76 -18.36
N TYR A 96 24.66 -5.62 -17.67
CA TYR A 96 25.49 -5.31 -16.50
C TYR A 96 25.19 -6.25 -15.31
N LEU A 97 23.92 -6.38 -14.94
CA LEU A 97 23.48 -7.23 -13.83
C LEU A 97 23.76 -8.73 -14.07
N SER A 98 23.91 -9.13 -15.33
CA SER A 98 24.19 -10.52 -15.72
C SER A 98 25.60 -10.73 -16.24
N ALA A 99 26.44 -9.69 -16.26
CA ALA A 99 27.77 -9.79 -16.84
C ALA A 99 28.62 -10.63 -15.90
N ASP A 100 29.03 -11.80 -16.39
CA ASP A 100 30.14 -12.54 -15.80
C ASP A 100 31.40 -11.71 -16.08
N GLY A 101 31.92 -11.08 -15.04
CA GLY A 101 33.18 -10.36 -15.06
C GLY A 101 34.36 -11.30 -15.27
N PRO A 102 35.57 -10.76 -15.48
CA PRO A 102 36.78 -11.57 -15.62
C PRO A 102 37.03 -12.38 -14.34
N GLY A 103 36.72 -13.67 -14.37
CA GLY A 103 36.74 -14.56 -13.20
C GLY A 103 35.39 -15.23 -12.87
N GLY A 104 34.31 -14.86 -13.58
CA GLY A 104 32.95 -15.36 -13.31
C GLY A 104 32.19 -14.58 -12.24
N GLU A 105 32.74 -13.44 -11.80
CA GLU A 105 32.16 -12.56 -10.77
C GLU A 105 31.28 -11.48 -11.41
N SER A 106 30.10 -11.21 -10.87
CA SER A 106 29.17 -10.24 -11.47
C SER A 106 29.76 -8.83 -11.47
N ALA A 107 29.46 -8.01 -12.48
CA ALA A 107 29.85 -6.60 -12.48
C ALA A 107 29.30 -5.81 -11.27
N LEU A 108 28.20 -6.27 -10.65
CA LEU A 108 27.62 -5.70 -9.42
C LEU A 108 28.25 -6.26 -8.14
N GLU A 109 29.08 -7.30 -8.24
CA GLU A 109 29.60 -8.03 -7.09
C GLU A 109 30.51 -7.16 -6.23
N ASN A 110 31.28 -6.26 -6.84
CA ASN A 110 32.15 -5.33 -6.12
C ASN A 110 31.32 -4.35 -5.28
N GLU A 111 30.28 -3.77 -5.85
CA GLU A 111 29.39 -2.83 -5.14
C GLU A 111 28.61 -3.55 -4.03
N VAL A 112 28.20 -4.80 -4.25
CA VAL A 112 27.57 -5.63 -3.22
C VAL A 112 28.57 -5.95 -2.10
N GLU A 113 29.81 -6.30 -2.44
CA GLU A 113 30.86 -6.59 -1.45
C GLU A 113 31.19 -5.35 -0.63
N GLU A 114 31.30 -4.17 -1.25
CA GLU A 114 31.51 -2.90 -0.55
C GLU A 114 30.37 -2.61 0.44
N LEU A 115 29.11 -2.83 0.05
CA LEU A 115 27.96 -2.67 0.94
C LEU A 115 28.01 -3.67 2.10
N VAL A 116 28.35 -4.93 1.82
CA VAL A 116 28.47 -5.97 2.83
C VAL A 116 29.62 -5.69 3.78
N GLN A 117 30.75 -5.19 3.29
CA GLN A 117 31.89 -4.82 4.12
C GLN A 117 31.57 -3.61 5.00
N LYS A 118 30.86 -2.61 4.46
CA LYS A 118 30.50 -1.39 5.20
C LYS A 118 29.43 -1.64 6.25
N HIS A 119 28.34 -2.33 5.88
CA HIS A 119 27.14 -2.47 6.72
C HIS A 119 27.02 -3.82 7.43
N GLY A 120 27.75 -4.82 6.95
CA GLY A 120 27.60 -6.22 7.35
C GLY A 120 27.67 -6.44 8.86
N ALA A 121 28.78 -6.01 9.47
CA ALA A 121 29.01 -6.17 10.91
C ALA A 121 28.03 -5.34 11.77
N ALA A 122 27.59 -4.17 11.29
CA ALA A 122 26.68 -3.31 12.04
C ALA A 122 25.24 -3.83 12.03
N ILE A 123 24.78 -4.37 10.88
CA ILE A 123 23.40 -4.86 10.73
C ILE A 123 23.28 -6.31 11.17
N TRP A 124 24.18 -7.19 10.73
CA TRP A 124 24.12 -8.64 10.94
C TRP A 124 25.23 -9.19 11.84
N GLY A 125 26.05 -8.34 12.48
CA GLY A 125 27.09 -8.81 13.40
C GLY A 125 26.55 -9.35 14.72
N ARG A 126 27.41 -10.07 15.46
CA ARG A 126 27.09 -10.64 16.78
C ARG A 126 27.21 -9.65 17.93
N LEU A 127 28.06 -8.63 17.78
CA LEU A 127 28.46 -7.71 18.85
C LEU A 127 27.65 -6.40 18.90
N GLY A 128 26.55 -6.31 18.15
CA GLY A 128 25.72 -5.10 18.03
C GLY A 128 24.27 -5.32 18.46
N GLU A 129 23.53 -4.21 18.56
CA GLU A 129 22.07 -4.24 18.73
C GLU A 129 21.41 -4.81 17.47
N ARG A 130 20.57 -5.83 17.63
CA ARG A 130 19.87 -6.53 16.54
C ARG A 130 18.36 -6.28 16.54
N GLY A 131 17.88 -5.22 17.21
CA GLY A 131 16.45 -4.90 17.30
C GLY A 131 15.78 -4.58 15.96
N HIS A 132 16.59 -4.34 14.91
CA HIS A 132 16.14 -4.18 13.52
C HIS A 132 16.08 -5.47 12.73
N LEU A 133 16.43 -6.60 13.35
CA LEU A 133 16.28 -7.92 12.79
C LEU A 133 15.09 -8.63 13.44
N VAL A 134 14.37 -9.41 12.64
CA VAL A 134 13.41 -10.39 13.16
C VAL A 134 14.15 -11.62 13.70
N THR A 135 13.63 -12.19 14.78
CA THR A 135 14.14 -13.44 15.36
C THR A 135 13.66 -14.63 14.54
N ALA A 136 14.57 -15.46 14.05
CA ALA A 136 14.18 -16.68 13.35
C ALA A 136 13.46 -17.66 14.30
N GLY A 137 12.33 -18.22 13.84
CA GLY A 137 11.60 -19.26 14.57
C GLY A 137 10.61 -18.77 15.64
N GLU A 138 10.52 -17.46 15.92
CA GLU A 138 9.41 -16.90 16.71
C GLU A 138 8.14 -16.88 15.84
N GLY A 139 7.40 -17.99 15.88
CA GLY A 139 6.28 -18.35 14.99
C GLY A 139 4.99 -17.53 15.15
N GLU A 140 5.04 -16.34 15.76
CA GLU A 140 3.86 -15.49 15.94
C GLU A 140 4.06 -14.11 15.32
N GLY A 141 3.95 -14.05 13.98
CA GLY A 141 3.24 -12.94 13.35
C GLY A 141 4.02 -11.94 12.50
N GLU A 142 5.36 -11.96 12.45
CA GLU A 142 6.09 -10.94 11.66
C GLU A 142 6.63 -11.43 10.31
N VAL A 143 7.15 -12.67 10.23
CA VAL A 143 7.78 -13.20 9.01
C VAL A 143 7.42 -14.67 8.81
N ASP A 144 7.16 -15.05 7.55
CA ASP A 144 6.93 -16.45 7.19
C ASP A 144 8.19 -17.28 7.51
N VAL A 145 8.01 -18.35 8.29
CA VAL A 145 9.07 -19.29 8.67
C VAL A 145 9.78 -19.87 7.44
N GLY A 146 9.09 -19.98 6.30
CA GLY A 146 9.66 -20.40 5.03
C GLY A 146 10.65 -19.40 4.40
N TYR A 147 10.60 -18.12 4.80
CA TYR A 147 11.49 -17.07 4.29
C TYR A 147 12.69 -16.80 5.20
N TYR A 148 12.53 -16.90 6.51
CA TYR A 148 13.63 -16.64 7.46
C TYR A 148 13.80 -17.78 8.48
N PRO A 149 14.35 -18.93 8.06
CA PRO A 149 14.43 -20.13 8.90
C PRO A 149 15.52 -20.07 9.96
N ARG A 150 16.55 -19.20 9.80
CA ARG A 150 17.64 -19.01 10.78
C ARG A 150 18.14 -17.58 10.77
N ASP A 151 18.63 -17.12 11.92
CA ASP A 151 19.30 -15.82 12.02
C ASP A 151 20.58 -15.81 11.20
N LEU A 152 20.82 -14.70 10.51
CA LEU A 152 22.03 -14.48 9.71
C LEU A 152 23.10 -13.74 10.51
N TYR A 153 24.33 -14.22 10.43
CA TYR A 153 25.49 -13.63 11.09
C TYR A 153 26.57 -13.25 10.08
N TYR A 154 26.99 -11.98 10.07
CA TYR A 154 28.02 -11.48 9.14
C TYR A 154 29.37 -12.22 9.25
N GLU A 155 29.71 -12.65 10.46
CA GLU A 155 30.95 -13.36 10.76
C GLU A 155 30.94 -14.80 10.20
N GLU A 156 29.75 -15.38 9.99
CA GLU A 156 29.61 -16.72 9.41
C GLU A 156 29.73 -16.65 7.88
N ALA A 157 30.59 -17.50 7.31
CA ALA A 157 30.95 -17.39 5.89
C ALA A 157 29.76 -17.74 4.98
N GLU A 158 28.94 -18.71 5.40
CA GLU A 158 27.73 -19.10 4.67
C GLU A 158 26.67 -18.00 4.68
N ASP A 159 26.42 -17.40 5.85
CA ASP A 159 25.43 -16.33 6.01
C ASP A 159 25.88 -15.07 5.26
N ARG A 160 27.17 -14.72 5.33
CA ARG A 160 27.73 -13.63 4.53
C ARG A 160 27.55 -13.87 3.04
N LYS A 161 27.69 -15.11 2.56
CA LYS A 161 27.41 -15.45 1.16
C LYS A 161 25.92 -15.28 0.83
N LEU A 162 25.02 -15.70 1.72
CA LEU A 162 23.59 -15.53 1.52
C LEU A 162 23.16 -14.05 1.52
N ILE A 163 23.68 -13.25 2.46
CA ILE A 163 23.47 -11.80 2.52
C ILE A 163 23.89 -11.15 1.20
N ARG A 164 25.06 -11.51 0.66
CA ARG A 164 25.54 -11.03 -0.65
C ARG A 164 24.56 -11.35 -1.77
N ILE A 165 24.11 -12.60 -1.86
CA ILE A 165 23.13 -13.02 -2.89
C ILE A 165 21.83 -12.22 -2.77
N LEU A 166 21.31 -12.06 -1.56
CA LEU A 166 20.05 -11.35 -1.30
C LEU A 166 20.18 -9.84 -1.59
N LEU A 167 21.30 -9.22 -1.24
CA LEU A 167 21.56 -7.81 -1.57
C LEU A 167 21.72 -7.59 -3.07
N HIS A 168 22.34 -8.52 -3.78
CA HIS A 168 22.40 -8.50 -5.24
C HIS A 168 20.97 -8.51 -5.83
N TRP A 169 20.12 -9.46 -5.39
CA TRP A 169 18.70 -9.50 -5.77
C TRP A 169 17.99 -8.18 -5.48
N TRP A 170 18.18 -7.61 -4.28
CA TRP A 170 17.53 -6.39 -3.86
C TRP A 170 17.94 -5.18 -4.73
N LEU A 171 19.24 -4.99 -4.95
CA LEU A 171 19.78 -3.92 -5.80
C LEU A 171 19.27 -4.04 -7.24
N GLY A 172 19.37 -5.22 -7.83
CA GLY A 172 18.95 -5.43 -9.22
C GLY A 172 17.44 -5.19 -9.39
N MET A 173 16.60 -5.68 -8.48
CA MET A 173 15.15 -5.39 -8.52
C MET A 173 14.86 -3.89 -8.39
N LYS A 174 15.57 -3.16 -7.52
CA LYS A 174 15.41 -1.71 -7.40
C LYS A 174 15.82 -0.98 -8.68
N ALA A 175 16.93 -1.38 -9.30
CA ALA A 175 17.41 -0.81 -10.54
C ALA A 175 16.42 -1.05 -11.70
N CYS A 176 15.88 -2.27 -11.82
CA CYS A 176 14.85 -2.59 -12.80
C CYS A 176 13.59 -1.73 -12.60
N ASN A 177 13.10 -1.64 -11.36
CA ASN A 177 11.94 -0.82 -11.02
C ASN A 177 12.16 0.67 -11.34
N ALA A 178 13.38 1.18 -11.15
CA ALA A 178 13.76 2.54 -11.50
C ALA A 178 13.59 2.84 -13.00
N ILE A 179 14.02 1.91 -13.86
CA ILE A 179 13.86 2.04 -15.32
C ILE A 179 12.37 2.02 -15.70
N VAL A 180 11.62 1.04 -15.19
CA VAL A 180 10.17 0.90 -15.47
C VAL A 180 9.42 2.15 -15.06
N ALA A 181 9.68 2.69 -13.86
CA ALA A 181 9.07 3.93 -13.39
C ALA A 181 9.41 5.12 -14.29
N ARG A 182 10.67 5.27 -14.71
CA ARG A 182 11.11 6.34 -15.61
C ARG A 182 10.39 6.29 -16.95
N VAL A 183 10.30 5.10 -17.57
CA VAL A 183 9.60 4.89 -18.85
C VAL A 183 8.11 5.26 -18.72
N ARG A 184 7.47 4.84 -17.62
CA ARG A 184 6.08 5.20 -17.32
C ARG A 184 5.89 6.72 -17.24
N MET A 185 6.72 7.40 -16.47
CA MET A 185 6.63 8.85 -16.30
C MET A 185 6.87 9.62 -17.61
N ALA A 186 7.81 9.15 -18.44
CA ALA A 186 8.06 9.73 -19.75
C ALA A 186 6.82 9.59 -20.68
N ARG A 187 6.16 8.42 -20.66
CA ARG A 187 4.92 8.19 -21.40
C ARG A 187 3.78 9.07 -20.91
N GLU A 188 3.62 9.24 -19.60
CA GLU A 188 2.61 10.13 -19.01
C GLU A 188 2.88 11.59 -19.38
N ARG A 189 4.14 12.03 -19.34
CA ARG A 189 4.53 13.38 -19.75
C ARG A 189 4.22 13.63 -21.23
N LYS A 190 4.58 12.69 -22.11
CA LYS A 190 4.26 12.77 -23.54
C LYS A 190 2.76 12.87 -23.79
N LYS A 191 1.95 12.04 -23.10
CA LYS A 191 0.48 12.09 -23.19
C LYS A 191 -0.08 13.45 -22.73
N ARG A 192 0.48 14.05 -21.67
CA ARG A 192 0.07 15.39 -21.19
C ARG A 192 0.44 16.48 -22.21
N GLU A 193 1.61 16.39 -22.83
CA GLU A 193 2.06 17.33 -23.87
C GLU A 193 1.18 17.22 -25.14
N GLU A 194 0.84 16.00 -25.57
CA GLU A 194 -0.10 15.75 -26.68
C GLU A 194 -1.50 16.31 -26.40
N THR A 195 -2.01 16.11 -25.18
CA THR A 195 -3.32 16.65 -24.76
C THR A 195 -3.31 18.18 -24.75
N LYS A 196 -2.21 18.80 -24.29
CA LYS A 196 -2.05 20.26 -24.29
C LYS A 196 -1.94 20.82 -25.71
N LYS A 197 -1.24 20.13 -26.60
CA LYS A 197 -1.10 20.50 -28.01
C LYS A 197 -2.45 20.40 -28.76
N ALA A 198 -3.20 19.31 -28.58
CA ALA A 198 -4.53 19.16 -29.17
C ALA A 198 -5.52 20.26 -28.73
N ARG A 199 -5.40 20.73 -27.48
CA ARG A 199 -6.20 21.87 -26.99
C ARG A 199 -5.80 23.19 -27.64
N ALA A 200 -4.50 23.41 -27.86
CA ALA A 200 -4.01 24.63 -28.51
C ALA A 200 -4.32 24.67 -30.02
N GLU A 201 -4.35 23.51 -30.69
CA GLU A 201 -4.67 23.39 -32.12
C GLU A 201 -6.19 23.33 -32.39
N GLY A 202 -7.00 22.94 -31.40
CA GLY A 202 -8.46 22.95 -31.48
C GLY A 202 -9.12 24.32 -31.23
N GLU A 203 -8.34 25.34 -30.86
CA GLU A 203 -8.79 26.73 -30.74
C GLU A 203 -8.63 27.42 -32.10
N SER A 204 -9.45 27.00 -33.07
CA SER A 204 -9.64 27.74 -34.31
C SER A 204 -10.35 29.06 -33.98
N PRO A 205 -9.81 30.24 -34.37
CA PRO A 205 -10.50 31.51 -34.22
C PRO A 205 -11.67 31.56 -35.20
N GLN A 206 -12.78 30.92 -34.87
CA GLN A 206 -14.05 31.28 -35.48
C GLN A 206 -14.61 32.47 -34.71
N ASP A 207 -14.41 33.64 -35.33
CA ASP A 207 -15.31 34.78 -35.36
C ASP A 207 -16.66 34.55 -34.67
N ILE A 208 -16.73 34.93 -33.39
CA ILE A 208 -17.98 35.43 -32.82
C ILE A 208 -17.64 36.76 -32.19
N ALA A 209 -17.77 37.80 -33.01
CA ALA A 209 -17.96 39.16 -32.52
C ALA A 209 -19.32 39.23 -31.80
N PRO A 210 -19.39 39.70 -30.54
CA PRO A 210 -20.60 40.29 -30.02
C PRO A 210 -20.51 41.80 -30.23
N ALA A 211 -21.33 42.31 -31.14
CA ALA A 211 -21.60 43.73 -31.25
C ALA A 211 -22.30 44.23 -29.97
N MET A 212 -21.69 45.23 -29.34
CA MET A 212 -22.23 46.16 -28.32
C MET A 212 -23.36 47.05 -28.93
N PRO A 213 -23.96 48.07 -28.26
CA PRO A 213 -24.13 48.41 -26.82
C PRO A 213 -25.56 48.92 -26.46
N GLY A 214 -25.83 49.14 -25.17
CA GLY A 214 -26.76 50.19 -24.69
C GLY A 214 -27.78 49.68 -23.66
N ASP A 215 -27.74 50.14 -22.40
CA ASP A 215 -28.30 51.43 -22.03
C ASP A 215 -27.90 51.84 -20.60
N ARG A 216 -27.73 53.15 -20.42
CA ARG A 216 -27.39 53.85 -19.17
C ARG A 216 -28.68 54.34 -18.52
N VAL A 217 -28.91 54.05 -17.24
CA VAL A 217 -29.71 54.93 -16.36
C VAL A 217 -29.01 55.06 -15.00
N ALA A 218 -29.00 56.29 -14.50
CA ALA A 218 -28.15 56.82 -13.44
C ALA A 218 -28.87 56.95 -12.09
N GLY A 219 -28.06 56.91 -11.01
CA GLY A 219 -28.22 57.70 -9.77
C GLY A 219 -28.80 56.98 -8.54
N PRO A 220 -28.62 57.51 -7.31
CA PRO A 220 -27.45 58.22 -6.77
C PRO A 220 -27.01 57.72 -5.36
N GLU A 221 -25.74 58.05 -5.06
CA GLU A 221 -25.17 58.52 -3.79
C GLU A 221 -25.82 58.16 -2.43
N HIS A 222 -25.03 57.55 -1.53
CA HIS A 222 -24.89 58.04 -0.16
C HIS A 222 -23.51 57.72 0.42
N SER A 223 -22.91 58.78 0.98
CA SER A 223 -21.63 58.87 1.68
C SER A 223 -21.66 58.22 3.07
N ALA A 224 -20.52 57.69 3.53
CA ALA A 224 -19.85 58.09 4.79
C ALA A 224 -18.73 57.09 5.20
N THR A 225 -17.58 57.66 5.53
CA THR A 225 -16.39 57.14 6.24
C THR A 225 -16.71 56.73 7.69
N PRO A 226 -15.82 56.14 8.54
CA PRO A 226 -14.36 56.30 8.57
C PRO A 226 -13.45 55.11 9.01
N ASP A 227 -12.15 55.39 8.88
CA ASP A 227 -10.95 54.80 9.49
C ASP A 227 -11.11 54.03 10.81
N LEU A 228 -10.27 53.00 11.00
CA LEU A 228 -9.41 52.78 12.17
C LEU A 228 -8.52 51.53 11.96
N ASP A 229 -7.20 51.74 11.97
CA ASP A 229 -6.14 50.73 12.21
C ASP A 229 -5.96 50.55 13.74
N PRO A 230 -5.61 49.35 14.27
CA PRO A 230 -4.19 48.97 14.38
C PRO A 230 -3.89 47.46 14.21
N GLY A 231 -2.66 47.13 13.78
CA GLY A 231 -2.09 45.77 13.70
C GLY A 231 -1.97 45.00 15.03
N PRO A 232 -1.45 43.75 15.01
CA PRO A 232 0.01 43.61 15.10
C PRO A 232 0.66 42.40 14.37
N SER A 233 1.92 42.63 13.96
CA SER A 233 3.09 41.72 13.86
C SER A 233 2.94 40.24 13.46
N LYS A 234 3.52 39.89 12.30
CA LYS A 234 3.98 38.54 11.93
C LYS A 234 5.49 38.39 12.17
N PRO A 235 5.99 37.23 12.63
CA PRO A 235 7.42 37.00 12.76
C PRO A 235 8.08 36.78 11.38
N SER A 236 9.22 37.43 11.20
CA SER A 236 10.12 37.28 10.07
C SER A 236 10.87 35.95 10.19
N THR A 237 10.63 35.03 9.25
CA THR A 237 11.40 33.78 9.11
C THR A 237 12.58 34.05 8.17
N SER A 238 13.79 33.79 8.65
CA SER A 238 15.05 34.05 7.93
C SER A 238 15.18 33.24 6.62
N PRO A 239 15.74 33.84 5.54
CA PRO A 239 15.90 33.18 4.24
C PRO A 239 16.83 31.95 4.28
N ALA A 240 17.72 31.84 5.28
CA ALA A 240 18.60 30.68 5.44
C ALA A 240 17.86 29.39 5.86
N ALA A 241 16.70 29.50 6.54
CA ALA A 241 15.90 28.34 6.95
C ALA A 241 15.06 27.76 5.79
N GLN A 242 14.70 28.59 4.81
CA GLN A 242 13.95 28.15 3.62
C GLN A 242 14.84 27.39 2.62
N THR A 243 16.11 27.75 2.49
CA THR A 243 17.03 27.05 1.58
C THR A 243 17.36 25.63 2.06
N VAL A 244 17.44 25.40 3.37
CA VAL A 244 17.66 24.06 3.95
C VAL A 244 16.39 23.20 3.85
N GLN A 245 15.20 23.75 4.10
CA GLN A 245 13.93 23.03 3.93
C GLN A 245 13.61 22.69 2.47
N GLN A 246 14.01 23.54 1.50
CA GLN A 246 13.86 23.26 0.08
C GLN A 246 14.86 22.20 -0.43
N ALA A 247 16.06 22.12 0.15
CA ALA A 247 17.03 21.07 -0.16
C ALA A 247 16.58 19.68 0.36
N PHE A 248 15.96 19.61 1.55
CA PHE A 248 15.40 18.37 2.09
C PHE A 248 14.08 17.95 1.43
N ALA A 249 13.25 18.90 0.99
CA ALA A 249 12.03 18.60 0.23
C ALA A 249 12.33 18.02 -1.17
N GLY A 250 13.40 18.47 -1.84
CA GLY A 250 13.79 18.00 -3.17
C GLY A 250 14.33 16.55 -3.20
N LEU A 251 14.99 16.10 -2.13
CA LEU A 251 15.47 14.71 -1.98
C LEU A 251 14.33 13.74 -1.62
N GLY A 252 13.36 14.20 -0.83
CA GLY A 252 12.16 13.42 -0.49
C GLY A 252 11.25 13.16 -1.69
N ASP A 253 11.15 14.10 -2.62
CA ASP A 253 10.25 14.03 -3.79
C ASP A 253 10.84 13.19 -4.96
N LEU A 254 12.17 13.11 -5.05
CA LEU A 254 12.87 12.20 -5.97
C LEU A 254 12.79 10.73 -5.48
N ALA A 255 12.78 10.49 -4.17
CA ALA A 255 12.58 9.17 -3.57
C ALA A 255 11.10 8.73 -3.54
N ALA A 256 10.16 9.68 -3.39
CA ALA A 256 8.72 9.39 -3.38
C ALA A 256 8.17 8.95 -4.75
N ASN A 257 8.78 9.42 -5.84
CA ASN A 257 8.40 9.02 -7.21
C ASN A 257 9.00 7.67 -7.65
N PHE A 258 9.78 7.02 -6.79
CA PHE A 258 10.61 5.85 -7.11
C PHE A 258 10.05 4.51 -6.61
N MET A 259 8.86 4.48 -5.99
CA MET A 259 8.41 3.31 -5.20
C MET A 259 6.97 2.84 -5.43
N VAL A 260 6.42 3.04 -6.64
CA VAL A 260 5.18 2.35 -7.02
C VAL A 260 5.53 0.97 -7.57
N ASP A 261 5.41 -0.06 -6.73
CA ASP A 261 5.41 -1.45 -7.20
C ASP A 261 4.12 -1.73 -7.97
N ASP A 262 4.29 -2.03 -9.26
CA ASP A 262 3.24 -2.38 -10.20
C ASP A 262 2.86 -3.85 -10.04
N ALA A 263 1.56 -4.10 -10.11
CA ALA A 263 1.03 -5.45 -10.18
C ALA A 263 1.18 -5.94 -11.63
N GLY A 264 1.82 -7.10 -11.81
CA GLY A 264 1.73 -7.85 -13.06
C GLY A 264 0.27 -8.14 -13.46
N PRO A 265 0.04 -8.50 -14.73
CA PRO A 265 -1.24 -8.30 -15.39
C PRO A 265 -2.23 -9.40 -15.00
N TYR A 266 -3.12 -9.10 -14.06
CA TYR A 266 -4.50 -9.40 -14.40
C TYR A 266 -4.82 -8.55 -15.62
N ARG A 267 -5.05 -9.21 -16.76
CA ARG A 267 -5.77 -8.63 -17.88
C ARG A 267 -7.14 -8.18 -17.35
N THR A 268 -7.18 -7.00 -16.74
CA THR A 268 -8.31 -6.10 -16.92
C THR A 268 -8.26 -5.78 -18.40
N VAL A 269 -9.05 -6.52 -19.17
CA VAL A 269 -9.49 -6.08 -20.48
C VAL A 269 -9.80 -4.61 -20.32
N ALA A 270 -8.97 -3.75 -20.91
CA ALA A 270 -9.25 -2.34 -21.03
C ALA A 270 -10.44 -2.22 -21.98
N ASN A 271 -11.61 -2.61 -21.49
CA ASN A 271 -12.87 -2.26 -22.11
C ASN A 271 -13.03 -0.76 -21.88
N GLY A 272 -13.03 -0.05 -22.98
CA GLY A 272 -13.04 1.40 -23.02
C GLY A 272 -14.16 1.99 -22.17
N MET A 273 -13.83 3.09 -21.50
CA MET A 273 -14.76 4.15 -21.08
C MET A 273 -15.96 3.77 -20.21
N GLY A 274 -15.96 2.64 -19.52
CA GLY A 274 -16.80 2.45 -18.33
C GLY A 274 -16.04 2.84 -17.08
N ARG A 275 -16.21 4.07 -16.55
CA ARG A 275 -15.58 4.55 -15.30
C ARG A 275 -16.23 3.93 -14.03
N GLY A 276 -16.65 2.68 -14.06
CA GLY A 276 -17.38 2.02 -12.97
C GLY A 276 -16.83 0.63 -12.64
N LEU A 277 -17.37 0.03 -11.58
CA LEU A 277 -17.17 -1.39 -11.27
C LEU A 277 -17.60 -2.29 -12.45
N ASP A 278 -16.93 -3.42 -12.61
CA ASP A 278 -17.44 -4.47 -13.50
C ASP A 278 -18.78 -5.01 -12.97
N ALA A 279 -19.62 -5.49 -13.88
CA ALA A 279 -20.99 -5.89 -13.57
C ALA A 279 -21.07 -7.00 -12.50
N ASP A 280 -20.09 -7.89 -12.45
CA ASP A 280 -20.06 -8.99 -11.48
C ASP A 280 -19.68 -8.49 -10.09
N THR A 281 -18.66 -7.62 -9.98
CA THR A 281 -18.31 -6.97 -8.72
C THR A 281 -19.45 -6.07 -8.21
N LEU A 282 -20.15 -5.37 -9.11
CA LEU A 282 -21.32 -4.57 -8.74
C LEU A 282 -22.47 -5.45 -8.20
N ARG A 283 -22.74 -6.60 -8.83
CA ARG A 283 -23.75 -7.55 -8.36
C ARG A 283 -23.37 -8.15 -7.00
N ALA A 284 -22.11 -8.55 -6.84
CA ALA A 284 -21.58 -9.04 -5.56
C ALA A 284 -21.69 -7.97 -4.47
N PHE A 285 -21.36 -6.73 -4.79
CA PHE A 285 -21.46 -5.62 -3.85
C PHE A 285 -22.89 -5.35 -3.40
N ARG A 286 -23.84 -5.42 -4.34
CA ARG A 286 -25.26 -5.27 -4.03
C ARG A 286 -25.79 -6.41 -3.16
N ALA A 287 -25.43 -7.66 -3.48
CA ALA A 287 -25.78 -8.83 -2.68
C ALA A 287 -25.24 -8.73 -1.24
N TYR A 288 -24.05 -8.15 -1.09
CA TYR A 288 -23.42 -7.92 0.21
C TYR A 288 -24.14 -6.84 1.04
N LEU A 289 -24.59 -5.75 0.43
CA LEU A 289 -25.30 -4.67 1.13
C LEU A 289 -26.75 -5.02 1.48
N TYR A 290 -27.40 -5.85 0.64
CA TYR A 290 -28.81 -6.23 0.80
C TYR A 290 -28.94 -7.75 0.84
N PRO A 291 -28.65 -8.38 2.00
CA PRO A 291 -28.84 -9.80 2.18
C PRO A 291 -30.32 -10.13 1.96
N GLY A 292 -30.61 -10.94 0.94
CA GLY A 292 -31.99 -11.29 0.53
C GLY A 292 -32.27 -11.13 -0.96
N GLU A 293 -31.44 -10.38 -1.71
CA GLU A 293 -31.58 -10.28 -3.17
C GLU A 293 -30.88 -11.43 -3.93
N ASN A 294 -29.89 -12.10 -3.34
CA ASN A 294 -29.15 -13.19 -3.97
C ASN A 294 -28.69 -14.24 -2.94
N ASP A 295 -28.59 -15.50 -3.37
CA ASP A 295 -28.23 -16.64 -2.50
C ASP A 295 -26.70 -16.79 -2.29
N MET A 296 -25.88 -16.15 -3.11
CA MET A 296 -24.41 -16.25 -3.00
C MET A 296 -23.82 -15.02 -2.32
N LEU A 297 -23.37 -15.20 -1.07
CA LEU A 297 -22.56 -14.23 -0.36
C LEU A 297 -21.13 -14.24 -0.93
N PRO A 298 -20.63 -13.09 -1.42
CA PRO A 298 -19.25 -13.01 -1.88
C PRO A 298 -18.28 -13.13 -0.71
N ASP A 299 -17.05 -13.57 -1.01
CA ASP A 299 -15.94 -13.44 -0.07
C ASP A 299 -15.71 -11.95 0.26
N GLU A 300 -16.02 -11.58 1.49
CA GLU A 300 -16.04 -10.19 1.96
C GLU A 300 -14.68 -9.52 1.79
N ASP A 301 -13.58 -10.19 2.12
CA ASP A 301 -12.24 -9.62 2.02
C ASP A 301 -11.86 -9.31 0.57
N THR A 302 -12.14 -10.24 -0.34
CA THR A 302 -11.89 -10.03 -1.77
C THR A 302 -12.77 -8.90 -2.32
N LEU A 303 -14.03 -8.84 -1.92
CA LEU A 303 -14.95 -7.77 -2.33
C LEU A 303 -14.46 -6.41 -1.83
N LEU A 304 -14.21 -6.24 -0.53
CA LEU A 304 -13.75 -4.98 0.06
C LEU A 304 -12.43 -4.48 -0.57
N ARG A 305 -11.50 -5.39 -0.90
CA ARG A 305 -10.27 -5.04 -1.63
C ARG A 305 -10.55 -4.54 -3.05
N ARG A 306 -11.45 -5.20 -3.79
CA ARG A 306 -11.86 -4.77 -5.13
C ARG A 306 -12.53 -3.39 -5.11
N LEU A 307 -13.42 -3.15 -4.15
CA LEU A 307 -14.08 -1.87 -3.96
C LEU A 307 -13.07 -0.76 -3.68
N GLU A 308 -12.11 -0.99 -2.77
CA GLU A 308 -11.06 -0.02 -2.48
C GLU A 308 -10.19 0.28 -3.72
N MET A 309 -9.78 -0.75 -4.46
CA MET A 309 -9.00 -0.58 -5.68
C MET A 309 -9.76 0.21 -6.75
N ALA A 310 -11.04 -0.10 -6.96
CA ALA A 310 -11.89 0.61 -7.89
C ALA A 310 -12.08 2.08 -7.48
N TRP A 311 -12.24 2.35 -6.18
CA TRP A 311 -12.32 3.71 -5.66
C TRP A 311 -11.03 4.50 -5.88
N ARG A 312 -9.88 3.94 -5.47
CA ARG A 312 -8.57 4.60 -5.55
C ARG A 312 -8.09 4.84 -6.98
N ASN A 313 -8.34 3.87 -7.87
CA ASN A 313 -7.81 3.90 -9.24
C ASN A 313 -8.82 4.44 -10.26
N GLY A 314 -10.12 4.29 -10.01
CA GLY A 314 -11.20 4.71 -10.90
C GLY A 314 -11.81 6.04 -10.49
N VAL A 315 -12.40 6.08 -9.28
CA VAL A 315 -13.20 7.23 -8.83
C VAL A 315 -12.33 8.45 -8.51
N ARG A 316 -11.30 8.31 -7.66
CA ARG A 316 -10.46 9.43 -7.23
C ARG A 316 -9.80 10.20 -8.39
N PRO A 317 -9.17 9.57 -9.39
CA PRO A 317 -8.58 10.29 -10.52
C PRO A 317 -9.65 10.94 -11.41
N GLY A 318 -10.81 10.29 -11.53
CA GLY A 318 -11.95 10.77 -12.29
C GLY A 318 -12.55 12.05 -11.73
N VAL A 319 -12.81 12.08 -10.42
CA VAL A 319 -13.42 13.24 -9.75
C VAL A 319 -12.43 14.38 -9.57
N ARG A 320 -11.13 14.12 -9.34
CA ARG A 320 -10.11 15.20 -9.34
C ARG A 320 -10.07 16.00 -10.64
N SER A 321 -10.51 15.39 -11.74
CA SER A 321 -10.61 16.05 -13.04
C SER A 321 -11.91 16.86 -13.19
N SER A 322 -12.95 16.51 -12.44
CA SER A 322 -14.25 17.21 -12.37
C SER A 322 -14.23 18.20 -11.21
N ARG A 323 -14.04 19.49 -11.48
CA ARG A 323 -13.78 20.55 -10.48
C ARG A 323 -14.96 20.85 -9.53
N GLU A 324 -15.95 20.00 -9.45
CA GLU A 324 -17.19 20.26 -8.72
C GLU A 324 -17.05 19.86 -7.25
N ASN A 325 -17.05 20.88 -6.39
CA ASN A 325 -17.07 20.80 -4.92
C ASN A 325 -16.06 19.82 -4.27
N PRO A 326 -14.77 20.23 -4.12
CA PRO A 326 -13.74 19.39 -3.51
C PRO A 326 -14.01 19.04 -2.04
N ALA A 327 -14.74 19.89 -1.31
CA ALA A 327 -15.08 19.64 0.09
C ALA A 327 -16.10 18.50 0.22
N LEU A 328 -17.15 18.51 -0.63
CA LEU A 328 -18.11 17.42 -0.69
C LEU A 328 -17.43 16.10 -1.07
N PHE A 329 -16.58 16.10 -2.09
CA PHE A 329 -15.85 14.89 -2.47
C PHE A 329 -14.95 14.37 -1.35
N ALA A 330 -14.26 15.25 -0.62
CA ALA A 330 -13.46 14.84 0.53
C ALA A 330 -14.31 14.17 1.63
N ALA A 331 -15.52 14.68 1.86
CA ALA A 331 -16.46 14.05 2.80
C ALA A 331 -16.95 12.68 2.31
N ILE A 332 -17.30 12.55 1.02
CA ILE A 332 -17.69 11.26 0.40
C ILE A 332 -16.53 10.26 0.48
N ASP A 333 -15.32 10.68 0.14
CA ASP A 333 -14.11 9.88 0.17
C ASP A 333 -13.77 9.40 1.58
N GLY A 334 -13.88 10.30 2.58
CA GLY A 334 -13.73 9.96 3.98
C GLY A 334 -14.78 8.95 4.44
N ALA A 335 -16.06 9.19 4.14
CA ALA A 335 -17.15 8.27 4.50
C ALA A 335 -16.90 6.87 3.93
N PHE A 336 -16.61 6.78 2.64
CA PHE A 336 -16.42 5.49 1.96
C PHE A 336 -15.23 4.71 2.52
N LEU A 337 -14.08 5.35 2.73
CA LEU A 337 -12.90 4.66 3.26
C LEU A 337 -13.03 4.29 4.73
N THR A 338 -13.61 5.17 5.57
CA THR A 338 -13.88 4.83 6.97
C THR A 338 -14.86 3.66 7.05
N TRP A 339 -15.89 3.62 6.21
CA TRP A 339 -16.80 2.48 6.13
C TRP A 339 -16.10 1.17 5.73
N LEU A 340 -15.26 1.19 4.70
CA LEU A 340 -14.49 0.00 4.28
C LEU A 340 -13.60 -0.52 5.41
N GLU A 341 -12.93 0.38 6.13
CA GLU A 341 -12.02 0.00 7.21
C GLU A 341 -12.79 -0.55 8.42
N LEU A 342 -13.92 0.06 8.78
CA LEU A 342 -14.83 -0.46 9.80
C LEU A 342 -15.28 -1.89 9.47
N ARG A 343 -15.66 -2.16 8.22
CA ARG A 343 -16.05 -3.52 7.80
C ARG A 343 -14.92 -4.54 7.96
N ARG A 344 -13.68 -4.17 7.64
CA ARG A 344 -12.51 -5.04 7.85
C ARG A 344 -12.25 -5.32 9.32
N HIS A 345 -12.31 -4.28 10.15
CA HIS A 345 -12.12 -4.43 11.59
C HIS A 345 -13.20 -5.30 12.24
N LEU A 346 -14.47 -5.12 11.85
CA LEU A 346 -15.56 -5.98 12.30
C LEU A 346 -15.35 -7.45 11.90
N ALA A 347 -14.95 -7.70 10.65
CA ALA A 347 -14.64 -9.05 10.21
C ALA A 347 -13.48 -9.66 11.01
N GLU A 348 -12.45 -8.88 11.32
CA GLU A 348 -11.32 -9.35 12.14
C GLU A 348 -11.73 -9.61 13.60
N LEU A 349 -12.54 -8.74 14.20
CA LEU A 349 -13.09 -8.96 15.55
C LEU A 349 -13.89 -10.27 15.61
N LEU A 350 -14.77 -10.53 14.63
CA LEU A 350 -15.54 -11.77 14.56
C LEU A 350 -14.65 -13.01 14.36
N ARG A 351 -13.55 -12.90 13.59
CA ARG A 351 -12.57 -14.00 13.45
C ARG A 351 -11.82 -14.25 14.75
N VAL A 352 -11.41 -13.20 15.46
CA VAL A 352 -10.77 -13.28 16.77
C VAL A 352 -11.71 -13.96 17.77
N GLU A 353 -12.96 -13.48 17.86
CA GLU A 353 -13.99 -14.06 18.72
C GLU A 353 -14.24 -15.54 18.40
N LYS A 354 -14.42 -15.87 17.12
CA LYS A 354 -14.60 -17.26 16.69
C LYS A 354 -13.41 -18.14 17.09
N ARG A 355 -12.17 -17.70 16.80
CA ARG A 355 -10.95 -18.41 17.19
C ARG A 355 -10.89 -18.64 18.70
N TRP A 356 -11.31 -17.66 19.49
CA TRP A 356 -11.32 -17.78 20.94
C TRP A 356 -12.38 -18.76 21.45
N SER A 357 -13.53 -18.81 20.78
CA SER A 357 -14.58 -19.77 21.12
C SER A 357 -14.22 -21.23 20.78
N GLU A 358 -13.37 -21.44 19.76
CA GLU A 358 -13.01 -22.78 19.28
C GLU A 358 -11.71 -23.34 19.88
N ALA A 359 -10.78 -22.49 20.30
CA ALA A 359 -9.47 -22.93 20.79
C ALA A 359 -9.51 -23.34 22.28
N GLU A 360 -9.01 -24.53 22.61
CA GLU A 360 -8.69 -24.90 24.00
C GLU A 360 -7.67 -23.88 24.55
N VAL A 361 -8.09 -23.15 25.58
CA VAL A 361 -7.35 -22.00 26.09
C VAL A 361 -6.19 -22.48 26.95
N SER A 362 -4.96 -22.44 26.41
CA SER A 362 -3.75 -22.49 27.24
C SER A 362 -3.68 -21.22 28.09
N PRO A 363 -3.42 -21.30 29.41
CA PRO A 363 -3.31 -20.12 30.27
C PRO A 363 -2.28 -19.10 29.79
N HIS A 364 -1.22 -19.55 29.09
CA HIS A 364 -0.18 -18.66 28.56
C HIS A 364 -0.61 -17.85 27.33
N ASP A 365 -1.68 -18.25 26.63
CA ASP A 365 -2.16 -17.55 25.42
C ASP A 365 -3.20 -16.46 25.75
N VAL A 366 -3.72 -16.46 26.98
CA VAL A 366 -4.82 -15.56 27.41
C VAL A 366 -4.37 -14.10 27.35
N ASP A 367 -3.18 -13.78 27.86
CA ASP A 367 -2.68 -12.40 27.91
C ASP A 367 -2.42 -11.82 26.51
N GLY A 368 -1.88 -12.65 25.61
CA GLY A 368 -1.66 -12.27 24.20
C GLY A 368 -2.98 -11.98 23.49
N ARG A 369 -4.00 -12.83 23.72
CA ARG A 369 -5.36 -12.66 23.21
C ARG A 369 -5.99 -11.37 23.73
N ILE A 370 -6.00 -11.14 25.05
CA ILE A 370 -6.55 -9.91 25.65
C ILE A 370 -5.87 -8.68 25.05
N THR A 371 -4.55 -8.71 24.90
CA THR A 371 -3.78 -7.60 24.30
C THR A 371 -4.19 -7.35 22.85
N GLN A 372 -4.34 -8.40 22.04
CA GLN A 372 -4.77 -8.28 20.65
C GLN A 372 -6.18 -7.69 20.53
N TYR A 373 -7.14 -8.18 21.32
CA TYR A 373 -8.52 -7.70 21.29
C TYR A 373 -8.62 -6.24 21.75
N ARG A 374 -7.94 -5.86 22.84
CA ARG A 374 -7.87 -4.45 23.27
C ARG A 374 -7.29 -3.54 22.19
N GLY A 375 -6.26 -4.01 21.47
CA GLY A 375 -5.70 -3.31 20.32
C GLY A 375 -6.75 -3.07 19.23
N LEU A 376 -7.49 -4.12 18.83
CA LEU A 376 -8.54 -4.03 17.82
C LEU A 376 -9.70 -3.13 18.27
N THR A 377 -10.18 -3.28 19.50
CA THR A 377 -11.25 -2.48 20.12
C THR A 377 -10.89 -0.99 20.16
N ARG A 378 -9.64 -0.66 20.53
CA ARG A 378 -9.15 0.73 20.50
C ARG A 378 -9.19 1.32 19.10
N VAL A 379 -8.64 0.62 18.11
CA VAL A 379 -8.64 1.12 16.71
C VAL A 379 -10.07 1.27 16.19
N THR A 380 -10.94 0.33 16.54
CA THR A 380 -12.37 0.39 16.16
C THR A 380 -13.05 1.62 16.75
N ARG A 381 -12.77 1.98 18.02
CA ARG A 381 -13.28 3.22 18.66
C ARG A 381 -12.80 4.49 17.97
N GLU A 382 -11.56 4.52 17.50
CA GLU A 382 -11.00 5.63 16.72
C GLU A 382 -11.72 5.76 15.35
N LEU A 383 -12.01 4.63 14.69
CA LEU A 383 -12.79 4.62 13.44
C LEU A 383 -14.25 5.04 13.64
N VAL A 384 -14.89 4.62 14.73
CA VAL A 384 -16.25 5.04 15.10
C VAL A 384 -16.29 6.55 15.34
N SER A 385 -15.36 7.08 16.14
CA SER A 385 -15.23 8.53 16.35
C SER A 385 -15.01 9.29 15.05
N SER A 386 -14.18 8.73 14.15
CA SER A 386 -13.94 9.29 12.83
C SER A 386 -15.22 9.32 11.99
N TRP A 387 -16.00 8.24 12.00
CA TRP A 387 -17.30 8.16 11.32
C TRP A 387 -18.29 9.22 11.81
N GLU A 388 -18.41 9.39 13.13
CA GLU A 388 -19.31 10.39 13.73
C GLU A 388 -18.90 11.83 13.41
N GLY A 389 -17.60 12.08 13.25
CA GLY A 389 -17.07 13.39 12.84
C GLY A 389 -17.35 13.75 11.37
N ILE A 390 -17.68 12.78 10.52
CA ILE A 390 -17.94 13.04 9.10
C ILE A 390 -19.29 13.76 8.95
N ALA A 391 -19.24 14.91 8.29
CA ALA A 391 -20.40 15.72 7.87
C ALA A 391 -21.37 16.16 8.98
N GLY A 392 -20.88 16.30 10.21
CA GLY A 392 -21.67 16.82 11.33
C GLY A 392 -22.69 15.82 11.90
N GLY A 393 -22.57 14.54 11.57
CA GLY A 393 -23.32 13.46 12.21
C GLY A 393 -23.61 12.26 11.31
N SER A 394 -24.01 11.16 11.94
CA SER A 394 -24.14 9.83 11.32
C SER A 394 -25.17 9.75 10.17
N ALA A 395 -26.26 10.52 10.22
CA ALA A 395 -27.27 10.53 9.14
C ALA A 395 -26.73 11.11 7.83
N ALA A 396 -25.85 12.11 7.91
CA ALA A 396 -25.20 12.68 6.74
C ALA A 396 -24.15 11.71 6.16
N ALA A 397 -23.49 10.90 7.01
CA ALA A 397 -22.52 9.91 6.57
C ALA A 397 -23.16 8.80 5.72
N ASP A 398 -24.38 8.33 6.07
CA ASP A 398 -25.12 7.36 5.25
C ASP A 398 -25.44 7.91 3.86
N GLU A 399 -25.87 9.18 3.77
CA GLU A 399 -26.13 9.84 2.48
C GLU A 399 -24.86 9.99 1.64
N LEU A 400 -23.75 10.36 2.26
CA LEU A 400 -22.44 10.42 1.60
C LEU A 400 -21.98 9.05 1.13
N LEU A 401 -22.26 7.99 1.88
CA LEU A 401 -21.93 6.62 1.52
C LEU A 401 -22.75 6.15 0.31
N VAL A 402 -24.06 6.47 0.28
CA VAL A 402 -24.90 6.21 -0.91
C VAL A 402 -24.37 6.96 -2.13
N GLN A 403 -23.96 8.22 -1.98
CA GLN A 403 -23.31 8.97 -3.06
C GLN A 403 -22.01 8.32 -3.53
N ALA A 404 -21.19 7.81 -2.59
CA ALA A 404 -20.00 7.03 -2.94
C ALA A 404 -20.35 5.79 -3.77
N PHE A 405 -21.42 5.08 -3.41
CA PHE A 405 -21.84 3.87 -4.14
C PHE A 405 -22.31 4.19 -5.56
N VAL A 406 -23.02 5.31 -5.74
CA VAL A 406 -23.39 5.82 -7.07
C VAL A 406 -22.14 6.14 -7.90
N LEU A 407 -21.17 6.85 -7.33
CA LEU A 407 -19.91 7.16 -8.01
C LEU A 407 -19.12 5.91 -8.39
N LEU A 408 -19.11 4.91 -7.53
CA LEU A 408 -18.40 3.65 -7.73
C LEU A 408 -19.07 2.78 -8.81
N ALA A 409 -20.41 2.80 -8.87
CA ALA A 409 -21.19 2.10 -9.89
C ALA A 409 -20.96 2.71 -11.29
N GLY A 410 -20.73 4.02 -11.36
CA GLY A 410 -20.45 4.78 -12.58
C GLY A 410 -21.69 4.95 -13.48
N ASP A 411 -21.59 5.84 -14.47
CA ASP A 411 -22.73 6.33 -15.28
C ASP A 411 -23.49 5.22 -16.03
N SER A 412 -22.82 4.12 -16.37
CA SER A 412 -23.40 3.03 -17.16
C SER A 412 -24.43 2.18 -16.40
N SER A 413 -24.50 2.31 -15.07
CA SER A 413 -25.37 1.47 -14.21
C SER A 413 -26.44 2.26 -13.45
N VAL A 414 -26.41 3.60 -13.53
CA VAL A 414 -27.30 4.51 -12.78
C VAL A 414 -28.80 4.37 -13.15
N PRO A 415 -29.23 4.18 -14.42
CA PRO A 415 -30.66 4.20 -14.74
C PRO A 415 -31.46 3.03 -14.14
N THR A 416 -30.80 1.93 -13.76
CA THR A 416 -31.47 0.68 -13.41
C THR A 416 -31.37 0.33 -11.92
N MET A 417 -30.49 0.99 -11.16
CA MET A 417 -30.21 0.62 -9.76
C MET A 417 -30.47 1.78 -8.81
N SER A 418 -31.61 1.73 -8.11
CA SER A 418 -31.78 2.52 -6.90
C SER A 418 -30.96 1.90 -5.77
N TRP A 419 -30.10 2.70 -5.13
CA TRP A 419 -29.42 2.35 -3.89
C TRP A 419 -30.34 2.72 -2.73
N ALA A 420 -30.82 1.72 -1.99
CA ALA A 420 -31.55 1.97 -0.75
C ALA A 420 -30.58 2.53 0.30
N PRO A 421 -31.04 3.39 1.23
CA PRO A 421 -30.22 3.86 2.33
C PRO A 421 -29.55 2.71 3.05
N VAL A 422 -28.23 2.79 3.16
CA VAL A 422 -27.41 1.79 3.83
C VAL A 422 -27.49 2.11 5.31
N LYS A 423 -27.86 1.14 6.15
CA LYS A 423 -27.98 1.35 7.60
C LYS A 423 -26.60 1.36 8.29
N ALA A 424 -25.60 2.00 7.70
CA ALA A 424 -24.24 2.03 8.24
C ALA A 424 -24.21 2.81 9.56
N ALA A 425 -24.92 3.94 9.64
CA ALA A 425 -25.09 4.71 10.88
C ALA A 425 -25.63 3.88 12.05
N HIS A 426 -26.59 3.00 11.77
CA HIS A 426 -27.16 2.12 12.79
C HIS A 426 -26.14 1.09 13.28
N MET A 427 -25.42 0.45 12.36
CA MET A 427 -24.34 -0.50 12.68
C MET A 427 -23.22 0.16 13.48
N VAL A 428 -22.79 1.36 13.08
CA VAL A 428 -21.75 2.12 13.79
C VAL A 428 -22.21 2.51 15.18
N ARG A 429 -23.47 2.91 15.34
CA ARG A 429 -24.03 3.23 16.66
C ARG A 429 -24.10 2.01 17.58
N GLN A 430 -24.57 0.87 17.07
CA GLN A 430 -24.59 -0.38 17.83
C GLN A 430 -23.18 -0.78 18.26
N LEU A 431 -22.22 -0.65 17.35
CA LEU A 431 -20.81 -0.91 17.66
C LEU A 431 -20.29 0.06 18.74
N ALA A 432 -20.61 1.35 18.65
CA ALA A 432 -20.23 2.34 19.64
C ALA A 432 -20.80 2.00 21.04
N GLU A 433 -22.08 1.61 21.10
CA GLU A 433 -22.75 1.19 22.33
C GLU A 433 -22.08 -0.04 22.96
N THR A 434 -21.76 -1.06 22.15
CA THR A 434 -21.02 -2.25 22.63
C THR A 434 -19.63 -1.90 23.14
N LEU A 435 -18.84 -1.12 22.39
CA LEU A 435 -17.49 -0.74 22.79
C LEU A 435 -17.45 0.17 24.03
N GLN A 436 -18.53 0.90 24.30
CA GLN A 436 -18.71 1.69 25.51
C GLN A 436 -19.08 0.80 26.69
N GLN A 437 -20.00 -0.15 26.49
CA GLN A 437 -20.36 -1.13 27.52
C GLN A 437 -19.14 -1.93 27.97
N ASP A 438 -18.34 -2.44 27.03
CA ASP A 438 -17.11 -3.19 27.34
C ASP A 438 -16.13 -2.34 28.16
N HIS A 439 -16.03 -1.04 27.84
CA HIS A 439 -15.16 -0.12 28.56
C HIS A 439 -15.63 0.13 29.99
N ASP A 440 -16.93 0.36 30.17
CA ASP A 440 -17.53 0.59 31.49
C ASP A 440 -17.42 -0.67 32.36
N GLU A 441 -17.53 -1.87 31.77
CA GLU A 441 -17.33 -3.15 32.45
C GLU A 441 -15.86 -3.34 32.90
N GLU A 442 -14.89 -3.05 32.03
CA GLU A 442 -13.46 -3.07 32.37
C GLU A 442 -13.13 -2.11 33.52
N GLU A 443 -13.68 -0.89 33.50
CA GLU A 443 -13.45 0.11 34.56
C GLU A 443 -14.07 -0.34 35.90
N GLN A 444 -15.27 -0.93 35.87
CA GLN A 444 -15.91 -1.49 37.06
C GLN A 444 -15.12 -2.67 37.64
N GLU A 445 -14.58 -3.55 36.80
CA GLU A 445 -13.75 -4.67 37.25
C GLU A 445 -12.44 -4.18 37.88
N ALA A 446 -11.77 -3.21 37.23
CA ALA A 446 -10.57 -2.59 37.78
C ALA A 446 -10.85 -1.92 39.14
N ALA A 447 -11.99 -1.22 39.28
CA ALA A 447 -12.41 -0.64 40.54
C ALA A 447 -12.65 -1.72 41.61
N ARG A 448 -13.34 -2.82 41.28
CA ARG A 448 -13.59 -3.93 42.23
C ARG A 448 -12.29 -4.56 42.74
N LEU A 449 -11.29 -4.75 41.87
CA LEU A 449 -9.99 -5.29 42.27
C LEU A 449 -9.23 -4.38 43.24
N MET A 450 -9.40 -3.06 43.15
CA MET A 450 -8.80 -2.11 44.10
C MET A 450 -9.44 -2.12 45.49
N TYR A 451 -10.69 -2.56 45.65
CA TYR A 451 -11.37 -2.60 46.97
C TYR A 451 -11.17 -3.91 47.75
N VAL A 452 -10.53 -4.92 47.16
CA VAL A 452 -10.30 -6.24 47.79
C VAL A 452 -8.88 -6.35 48.39
N MET A 453 -7.98 -5.41 48.10
CA MET A 453 -6.69 -5.25 48.79
C MET A 453 -6.83 -4.32 49.99
#